data_AF-A0A9P3HE19-F1
#
_entry.id   AF-A0A9P3HE19-F1
#
_cell.length_a   1.000
_cell.length_b   1.000
_cell.length_c   1.000
_cell.angle_alpha   90.00
_cell.angle_beta   90.00
_cell.angle_gamma   90.00
#
_symmetry.space_group_name_H-M   'P 1'
#
loop_
_entity.id
_entity.type
_entity.pdbx_description
1 polymer ?
#
loop_
_entity_poly.entity_id
_entity_poly.type
_entity_poly.pdbx_seq_one_letter_code
_entity_poly.pdbx_strand_id
1 'polypeptide(L)'
;MKLSAAALLALCAPSLAFGLVGNDWSFKTAPADGLNDITFPFNMAKAPTTSGFYFAQQFNFHNVTDVGYTGLQPRPNANGKNVVHAAFSSFQAGTTTRHKNCYQGADGGPGVSCAIEVPGNYRHTYNIEVKNIGGTTWRGTMTDTVKNKSIVIGEWTLPAGAGKLVNGQVGFVEYYIWNGQPSHTCDSLPKTEAIFYNPTSKTKGASGGAVTKVYEYGDCIGKAGYKLKKVSNGYDIKVGF
;
A
#
# COMPACT_ATOMS: atom_id res chain seq x y z
N MET A 1 21.93 40.39 -21.29
CA MET A 1 21.69 39.01 -21.79
C MET A 1 21.20 38.19 -20.60
N LYS A 2 19.90 37.92 -20.51
CA LYS A 2 19.29 37.18 -19.38
C LYS A 2 19.23 35.70 -19.76
N LEU A 3 20.04 34.86 -19.12
CA LEU A 3 19.91 33.41 -19.18
C LEU A 3 19.00 32.98 -18.04
N SER A 4 17.75 32.69 -18.36
CA SER A 4 16.80 32.07 -17.43
C SER A 4 17.17 30.59 -17.29
N ALA A 5 17.67 30.19 -16.13
CA ALA A 5 17.83 28.79 -15.77
C ALA A 5 16.45 28.22 -15.39
N ALA A 6 15.81 27.53 -16.34
CA ALA A 6 14.71 26.64 -16.02
C ALA A 6 15.29 25.37 -15.39
N ALA A 7 15.26 25.30 -14.06
CA ALA A 7 15.52 24.06 -13.35
C ALA A 7 14.35 23.11 -13.64
N LEU A 8 14.60 22.05 -14.42
CA LEU A 8 13.71 20.90 -14.48
C LEU A 8 13.75 20.21 -13.11
N LEU A 9 12.76 20.52 -12.26
CA LEU A 9 12.36 19.62 -11.19
C LEU A 9 11.77 18.37 -11.85
N ALA A 10 12.60 17.35 -12.03
CA ALA A 10 12.12 16.00 -12.24
C ALA A 10 11.32 15.62 -10.98
N LEU A 11 9.99 15.72 -11.06
CA LEU A 11 9.11 15.02 -10.13
C LEU A 11 9.43 13.53 -10.31
N CYS A 12 10.23 12.98 -9.39
CA CYS A 12 10.21 11.55 -9.11
C CYS A 12 8.84 11.25 -8.51
N ALA A 13 7.80 11.20 -9.34
CA ALA A 13 6.65 10.38 -9.01
C ALA A 13 7.25 8.98 -8.73
N PRO A 14 7.04 8.37 -7.54
CA PRO A 14 7.44 7.00 -7.31
C PRO A 14 6.91 6.20 -8.50
N SER A 15 7.80 5.52 -9.21
CA SER A 15 7.54 4.96 -10.51
C SER A 15 6.33 4.02 -10.44
N LEU A 16 5.15 4.53 -10.79
CA LEU A 16 3.97 3.72 -11.08
C LEU A 16 4.17 2.91 -12.39
N ALA A 17 5.40 2.80 -12.87
CA ALA A 17 5.74 2.45 -14.25
C ALA A 17 5.30 1.04 -14.65
N PHE A 18 4.98 0.16 -13.69
CA PHE A 18 4.54 -1.22 -13.97
C PHE A 18 3.38 -1.69 -13.08
N GLY A 19 2.62 -0.76 -12.51
CA GLY A 19 1.42 -1.12 -11.77
C GLY A 19 0.37 -1.74 -12.68
N LEU A 20 -0.23 -2.84 -12.24
CA LEU A 20 -1.12 -3.67 -13.06
C LEU A 20 -2.59 -3.25 -12.91
N VAL A 21 -2.99 -3.03 -11.65
CA VAL A 21 -4.38 -2.71 -11.27
C VAL A 21 -4.35 -1.63 -10.23
N GLY A 22 -5.20 -0.61 -10.41
CA GLY A 22 -5.46 0.45 -9.46
C GLY A 22 -6.80 0.23 -8.78
N ASN A 23 -6.90 0.59 -7.50
CA ASN A 23 -8.16 0.58 -6.78
C ASN A 23 -8.35 1.87 -5.98
N ASP A 24 -9.29 2.72 -6.38
CA ASP A 24 -9.59 3.94 -5.63
C ASP A 24 -10.33 3.58 -4.35
N TRP A 25 -10.03 4.26 -3.26
CA TRP A 25 -10.77 4.16 -2.01
C TRP A 25 -11.10 5.54 -1.46
N SER A 26 -12.19 5.66 -0.71
CA SER A 26 -12.56 6.85 0.06
C SER A 26 -13.62 6.54 1.10
N PHE A 27 -13.90 7.49 1.99
CA PHE A 27 -15.02 7.49 2.91
C PHE A 27 -16.11 8.44 2.41
N LYS A 28 -17.38 8.01 2.47
CA LYS A 28 -18.54 8.84 2.14
C LYS A 28 -18.58 10.13 2.99
N THR A 29 -18.24 10.03 4.27
CA THR A 29 -18.05 11.19 5.14
C THR A 29 -16.71 11.06 5.84
N ALA A 30 -16.01 12.20 5.99
CA ALA A 30 -14.79 12.31 6.79
C ALA A 30 -14.67 13.75 7.32
N PRO A 31 -14.01 13.97 8.46
CA PRO A 31 -13.68 15.31 8.93
C PRO A 31 -12.84 16.08 7.91
N ALA A 32 -13.08 17.39 7.79
CA ALA A 32 -12.36 18.26 6.86
C ALA A 32 -10.88 18.40 7.22
N ASP A 33 -10.52 18.22 8.48
CA ASP A 33 -9.15 18.25 8.98
C ASP A 33 -8.42 16.89 8.83
N GLY A 34 -9.11 15.85 8.34
CA GLY A 34 -8.55 14.54 7.99
C GLY A 34 -8.77 13.43 9.02
N LEU A 35 -8.27 12.24 8.68
CA LEU A 35 -8.42 11.00 9.45
C LEU A 35 -7.22 10.77 10.38
N ASN A 36 -7.48 10.35 11.62
CA ASN A 36 -6.43 9.92 12.56
C ASN A 36 -6.01 8.46 12.36
N ASP A 37 -6.83 7.69 11.67
CA ASP A 37 -6.59 6.28 11.40
C ASP A 37 -7.35 5.78 10.18
N ILE A 38 -6.77 4.80 9.49
CA ILE A 38 -7.44 4.01 8.46
C ILE A 38 -6.98 2.56 8.60
N THR A 39 -7.91 1.62 8.50
CA THR A 39 -7.62 0.18 8.45
C THR A 39 -7.99 -0.38 7.08
N PHE A 40 -7.02 -1.02 6.43
CA PHE A 40 -7.17 -1.69 5.15
C PHE A 40 -7.15 -3.22 5.34
N PRO A 41 -8.25 -3.94 5.09
CA PRO A 41 -8.26 -5.40 5.15
C PRO A 41 -7.87 -6.01 3.80
N PHE A 42 -6.99 -7.01 3.85
CA PHE A 42 -6.54 -7.79 2.69
C PHE A 42 -6.69 -9.29 2.95
N ASN A 43 -6.95 -10.07 1.90
CA ASN A 43 -6.87 -11.52 1.95
C ASN A 43 -6.17 -12.06 0.69
N MET A 44 -5.16 -12.91 0.88
CA MET A 44 -4.27 -13.39 -0.19
C MET A 44 -4.47 -14.89 -0.45
N ALA A 45 -5.64 -15.47 -0.13
CA ALA A 45 -5.86 -16.93 -0.13
C ALA A 45 -5.49 -17.63 -1.44
N LYS A 46 -5.50 -16.90 -2.55
CA LYS A 46 -5.26 -17.38 -3.91
C LYS A 46 -3.98 -16.79 -4.54
N ALA A 47 -3.17 -16.08 -3.75
CA ALA A 47 -1.85 -15.62 -4.16
C ALA A 47 -0.83 -16.78 -4.13
N PRO A 48 0.20 -16.76 -4.99
CA PRO A 48 1.24 -17.77 -4.97
C PRO A 48 2.13 -17.62 -3.72
N THR A 49 2.75 -18.70 -3.25
CA THR A 49 3.80 -18.64 -2.22
C THR A 49 5.15 -18.31 -2.84
N THR A 50 5.23 -17.18 -3.52
CA THR A 50 6.44 -16.69 -4.22
C THR A 50 6.58 -15.19 -4.00
N SER A 51 7.79 -14.67 -4.19
CA SER A 51 8.04 -13.24 -4.19
C SER A 51 7.61 -12.63 -5.53
N GLY A 52 7.23 -11.37 -5.52
CA GLY A 52 7.11 -10.55 -6.73
C GLY A 52 5.85 -9.71 -6.80
N PHE A 53 4.81 -10.06 -6.05
CA PHE A 53 3.58 -9.24 -5.99
C PHE A 53 3.53 -8.34 -4.78
N TYR A 54 2.94 -7.16 -4.95
CA TYR A 54 2.55 -6.28 -3.87
C TYR A 54 1.07 -5.89 -3.99
N PHE A 55 0.32 -6.12 -2.91
CA PHE A 55 -1.06 -5.68 -2.75
C PHE A 55 -1.08 -4.53 -1.76
N ALA A 56 -1.29 -3.31 -2.24
CA ALA A 56 -1.04 -2.12 -1.45
C ALA A 56 -2.18 -1.11 -1.52
N GLN A 57 -2.26 -0.27 -0.49
CA GLN A 57 -3.10 0.92 -0.43
C GLN A 57 -2.18 2.12 -0.18
N GLN A 58 -2.23 3.11 -1.05
CA GLN A 58 -1.56 4.38 -0.78
C GLN A 58 -2.49 5.28 0.03
N PHE A 59 -1.92 6.27 0.69
CA PHE A 59 -2.60 7.31 1.44
C PHE A 59 -1.80 8.61 1.43
N ASN A 60 -2.48 9.74 1.53
CA ASN A 60 -1.87 11.07 1.58
C ASN A 60 -2.04 11.71 2.95
N PHE A 61 -1.27 12.75 3.21
CA PHE A 61 -1.38 13.60 4.38
C PHE A 61 -1.65 15.04 3.95
N HIS A 62 -2.39 15.79 4.75
CA HIS A 62 -2.48 17.23 4.56
C HIS A 62 -1.10 17.89 4.75
N ASN A 63 -0.87 19.02 4.06
CA ASN A 63 0.32 19.88 4.18
C ASN A 63 1.68 19.27 3.78
N VAL A 64 1.68 18.07 3.18
CA VAL A 64 2.85 17.46 2.55
C VAL A 64 2.41 16.80 1.24
N THR A 65 3.34 16.53 0.33
CA THR A 65 3.02 16.29 -1.09
C THR A 65 3.05 14.84 -1.53
N ASP A 66 3.92 14.02 -0.93
CA ASP A 66 4.13 12.66 -1.41
C ASP A 66 3.09 11.69 -0.81
N VAL A 67 3.20 10.42 -1.17
CA VAL A 67 2.32 9.37 -0.63
C VAL A 67 2.97 8.67 0.57
N GLY A 68 2.17 7.96 1.34
CA GLY A 68 2.61 6.75 2.02
C GLY A 68 1.90 5.54 1.43
N TYR A 69 2.42 4.34 1.69
CA TYR A 69 1.68 3.12 1.38
C TYR A 69 1.72 2.13 2.52
N THR A 70 0.79 1.18 2.47
CA THR A 70 0.84 -0.02 3.28
C THR A 70 0.24 -1.21 2.54
N GLY A 71 0.66 -2.42 2.86
CA GLY A 71 0.10 -3.59 2.20
C GLY A 71 0.80 -4.88 2.55
N LEU A 72 0.48 -5.91 1.75
CA LEU A 72 1.00 -7.26 1.91
C LEU A 72 1.69 -7.76 0.64
N GLN A 73 2.77 -8.50 0.84
CA GLN A 73 3.46 -9.23 -0.22
C GLN A 73 3.44 -10.72 0.12
N PRO A 74 3.04 -11.59 -0.82
CA PRO A 74 3.35 -13.00 -0.69
C PRO A 74 4.87 -13.23 -0.76
N ARG A 75 5.32 -14.32 -0.12
CA ARG A 75 6.72 -14.72 -0.01
C ARG A 75 6.85 -16.23 -0.18
N PRO A 76 8.04 -16.72 -0.57
CA PRO A 76 8.36 -18.14 -0.46
C PRO A 76 8.11 -18.67 0.96
N ASN A 77 7.72 -19.94 1.05
CA ASN A 77 7.58 -20.59 2.33
C ASN A 77 8.92 -20.62 3.07
N ALA A 78 8.89 -20.42 4.38
CA ALA A 78 10.03 -20.59 5.26
C ALA A 78 9.70 -21.65 6.32
N ASN A 79 10.58 -22.63 6.49
CA ASN A 79 10.40 -23.73 7.45
C ASN A 79 9.03 -24.45 7.28
N GLY A 80 8.63 -24.69 6.02
CA GLY A 80 7.37 -25.35 5.68
C GLY A 80 6.09 -24.54 5.94
N LYS A 81 6.21 -23.23 6.22
CA LYS A 81 5.07 -22.35 6.53
C LYS A 81 5.00 -21.17 5.56
N ASN A 82 3.79 -20.71 5.25
CA ASN A 82 3.59 -19.47 4.51
C ASN A 82 4.17 -18.30 5.30
N VAL A 83 4.82 -17.39 4.58
CA VAL A 83 5.34 -16.13 5.12
C VAL A 83 4.49 -14.99 4.59
N VAL A 84 3.99 -14.15 5.49
CA VAL A 84 3.32 -12.90 5.15
C VAL A 84 4.32 -11.77 5.38
N HIS A 85 4.65 -11.05 4.32
CA HIS A 85 5.43 -9.82 4.42
C HIS A 85 4.47 -8.64 4.42
N ALA A 86 4.59 -7.76 5.43
CA ALA A 86 3.81 -6.53 5.54
C ALA A 86 4.74 -5.33 5.50
N ALA A 87 4.38 -4.34 4.67
CA ALA A 87 5.14 -3.12 4.49
C ALA A 87 4.31 -1.88 4.87
N PHE A 88 5.01 -0.87 5.38
CA PHE A 88 4.45 0.42 5.77
C PHE A 88 5.51 1.50 5.56
N SER A 89 5.25 2.42 4.61
CA SER A 89 6.26 3.38 4.17
C SER A 89 5.70 4.79 4.01
N SER A 90 6.56 5.77 4.20
CA SER A 90 6.35 7.18 3.87
C SER A 90 7.38 7.59 2.83
N PHE A 91 6.95 8.28 1.78
CA PHE A 91 7.84 8.84 0.76
C PHE A 91 8.18 10.30 1.04
N GLN A 92 7.65 10.89 2.12
CA GLN A 92 7.91 12.28 2.45
C GLN A 92 9.38 12.49 2.82
N ALA A 93 10.06 13.38 2.09
CA ALA A 93 11.39 13.82 2.46
C ALA A 93 11.39 14.40 3.88
N GLY A 94 12.41 14.05 4.69
CA GLY A 94 12.51 14.46 6.09
C GLY A 94 11.71 13.60 7.08
N THR A 95 11.04 12.53 6.62
CA THR A 95 10.49 11.52 7.54
C THR A 95 11.61 10.88 8.36
N THR A 96 11.40 10.70 9.66
CA THR A 96 12.37 10.07 10.56
C THR A 96 11.78 8.84 11.25
N THR A 97 12.63 7.97 11.78
CA THR A 97 12.20 6.80 12.56
C THR A 97 13.27 6.41 13.59
N ARG A 98 12.81 5.76 14.67
CA ARG A 98 13.66 5.03 15.62
C ARG A 98 13.23 3.58 15.77
N HIS A 99 12.26 3.13 14.99
CA HIS A 99 11.66 1.82 15.12
C HIS A 99 12.54 0.78 14.43
N LYS A 100 12.86 -0.33 15.12
CA LYS A 100 13.85 -1.33 14.68
C LYS A 100 13.54 -2.03 13.34
N ASN A 101 12.26 -2.05 12.95
CA ASN A 101 11.81 -2.65 11.69
C ASN A 101 11.86 -1.66 10.51
N CYS A 102 12.33 -0.44 10.75
CA CYS A 102 12.31 0.65 9.78
C CYS A 102 13.72 1.10 9.44
N TYR A 103 13.89 1.61 8.23
CA TYR A 103 15.15 2.17 7.73
C TYR A 103 14.88 3.44 6.91
N GLN A 104 15.91 4.27 6.75
CA GLN A 104 15.83 5.49 5.94
C GLN A 104 15.79 5.14 4.45
N GLY A 105 14.91 5.83 3.72
CA GLY A 105 14.63 5.64 2.31
C GLY A 105 13.38 4.81 2.05
N ALA A 106 12.63 5.18 1.01
CA ALA A 106 11.48 4.44 0.51
C ALA A 106 11.68 4.16 -0.99
N ASP A 107 11.79 2.87 -1.35
CA ASP A 107 12.09 2.39 -2.70
C ASP A 107 13.33 3.05 -3.34
N GLY A 108 14.36 3.26 -2.52
CA GLY A 108 15.62 3.92 -2.92
C GLY A 108 15.53 5.46 -2.97
N GLY A 109 14.34 6.03 -2.82
CA GLY A 109 14.10 7.46 -2.73
C GLY A 109 14.03 8.00 -1.29
N PRO A 110 13.63 9.28 -1.11
CA PRO A 110 13.43 9.88 0.21
C PRO A 110 12.37 9.16 1.05
N GLY A 111 12.43 9.37 2.36
CA GLY A 111 11.40 8.90 3.29
C GLY A 111 11.86 7.76 4.20
N VAL A 112 10.93 6.90 4.62
CA VAL A 112 11.16 5.77 5.53
C VAL A 112 10.33 4.58 5.09
N SER A 113 10.95 3.41 5.05
CA SER A 113 10.28 2.13 4.86
C SER A 113 10.39 1.26 6.10
N CYS A 114 9.28 0.63 6.47
CA CYS A 114 9.22 -0.38 7.53
C CYS A 114 8.66 -1.68 6.97
N ALA A 115 9.18 -2.81 7.44
CA ALA A 115 8.63 -4.11 7.07
C ALA A 115 8.80 -5.16 8.15
N ILE A 116 7.92 -6.16 8.10
CA ILE A 116 8.03 -7.39 8.89
C ILE A 116 7.75 -8.59 8.03
N GLU A 117 8.34 -9.72 8.40
CA GLU A 117 7.99 -11.03 7.88
C GLU A 117 7.58 -11.93 9.03
N VAL A 118 6.39 -12.54 8.89
CA VAL A 118 5.85 -13.39 9.95
C VAL A 118 5.27 -14.67 9.35
N PRO A 119 5.36 -15.80 10.08
CA PRO A 119 4.59 -16.99 9.73
C PRO A 119 3.09 -16.66 9.74
N GLY A 120 2.41 -16.92 8.63
CA GLY A 120 1.01 -16.56 8.44
C GLY A 120 0.23 -17.63 7.69
N ASN A 121 -1.05 -17.37 7.44
CA ASN A 121 -1.91 -18.20 6.60
C ASN A 121 -2.62 -17.27 5.64
N TYR A 122 -2.42 -17.47 4.34
CA TYR A 122 -2.98 -16.59 3.32
C TYR A 122 -4.51 -16.64 3.26
N ARG A 123 -5.13 -17.68 3.80
CA ARG A 123 -6.59 -17.78 3.95
C ARG A 123 -7.15 -16.83 5.01
N HIS A 124 -6.31 -16.34 5.92
CA HIS A 124 -6.73 -15.36 6.92
C HIS A 124 -6.82 -13.98 6.29
N THR A 125 -7.77 -13.18 6.78
CA THR A 125 -7.80 -11.76 6.49
C THR A 125 -6.84 -11.05 7.45
N TYR A 126 -6.09 -10.11 6.90
CA TYR A 126 -5.16 -9.27 7.65
C TYR A 126 -5.60 -7.82 7.56
N ASN A 127 -5.83 -7.19 8.70
CA ASN A 127 -6.11 -5.77 8.81
C ASN A 127 -4.78 -5.02 8.96
N ILE A 128 -4.52 -4.05 8.09
CA ILE A 128 -3.38 -3.15 8.21
C ILE A 128 -3.87 -1.76 8.63
N GLU A 129 -3.64 -1.41 9.89
CA GLU A 129 -4.02 -0.12 10.48
C GLU A 129 -2.86 0.87 10.33
N VAL A 130 -3.14 2.03 9.74
CA VAL A 130 -2.29 3.23 9.75
C VAL A 130 -2.90 4.18 10.76
N LYS A 131 -2.16 4.52 11.82
CA LYS A 131 -2.71 5.28 12.95
C LYS A 131 -1.75 6.35 13.45
N ASN A 132 -2.28 7.55 13.68
CA ASN A 132 -1.56 8.60 14.38
C ASN A 132 -1.43 8.24 15.86
N ILE A 133 -0.20 8.23 16.37
CA ILE A 133 0.11 7.89 17.77
C ILE A 133 0.60 9.09 18.58
N GLY A 134 0.52 10.30 18.01
CA GLY A 134 0.92 11.56 18.64
C GLY A 134 1.73 12.46 17.70
N GLY A 135 1.41 13.75 17.69
CA GLY A 135 2.04 14.72 16.80
C GLY A 135 1.95 14.29 15.34
N THR A 136 3.08 14.25 14.65
CA THR A 136 3.20 13.77 13.26
C THR A 136 3.70 12.33 13.16
N THR A 137 3.60 11.55 14.24
CA THR A 137 4.05 10.14 14.30
C THR A 137 2.93 9.17 13.98
N TRP A 138 3.22 8.26 13.06
CA TRP A 138 2.30 7.27 12.54
C TRP A 138 2.84 5.86 12.75
N ARG A 139 1.93 4.94 13.10
CA ARG A 139 2.21 3.52 13.30
C ARG A 139 1.46 2.69 12.28
N GLY A 140 2.16 1.77 11.64
CA GLY A 140 1.58 0.69 10.85
C GLY A 140 1.46 -0.57 11.70
N THR A 141 0.27 -1.16 11.79
CA THR A 141 0.01 -2.38 12.57
C THR A 141 -0.72 -3.41 11.71
N MET A 142 -0.18 -4.63 11.62
CA MET A 142 -0.87 -5.76 11.00
C MET A 142 -1.60 -6.57 12.06
N THR A 143 -2.85 -6.96 11.80
CA THR A 143 -3.65 -7.81 12.67
C THR A 143 -4.22 -9.00 11.89
N ASP A 144 -3.88 -10.22 12.31
CA ASP A 144 -4.54 -11.46 11.85
C ASP A 144 -5.92 -11.55 12.49
N THR A 145 -6.99 -11.42 11.70
CA THR A 145 -8.35 -11.33 12.22
C THR A 145 -8.88 -12.67 12.76
N VAL A 146 -8.28 -13.79 12.36
CA VAL A 146 -8.67 -15.13 12.82
C VAL A 146 -8.01 -15.44 14.16
N LYS A 147 -6.72 -15.10 14.31
CA LYS A 147 -5.97 -15.32 15.55
C LYS A 147 -6.11 -14.19 16.57
N ASN A 148 -6.71 -13.07 16.18
CA ASN A 148 -6.76 -11.83 16.95
C ASN A 148 -5.37 -11.39 17.45
N LYS A 149 -4.35 -11.53 16.60
CA LYS A 149 -2.95 -11.20 16.94
C LYS A 149 -2.50 -10.00 16.12
N SER A 150 -2.07 -8.95 16.82
CA SER A 150 -1.52 -7.74 16.22
C SER A 150 0.01 -7.70 16.35
N ILE A 151 0.66 -7.19 15.32
CA ILE A 151 2.12 -7.00 15.24
C ILE A 151 2.38 -5.63 14.63
N VAL A 152 3.19 -4.81 15.30
CA VAL A 152 3.61 -3.51 14.76
C VAL A 152 4.56 -3.75 13.59
N ILE A 153 4.20 -3.22 12.42
CA ILE A 153 5.06 -3.23 11.23
C ILE A 153 6.19 -2.24 11.47
N GLY A 154 5.83 -1.00 11.84
CA GLY A 154 6.78 0.03 12.18
C GLY A 154 6.14 1.36 12.54
N GLU A 155 7.00 2.32 12.89
CA GLU A 155 6.61 3.69 13.25
C GLU A 155 7.55 4.67 12.58
N TRP A 156 6.99 5.77 12.08
CA TRP A 156 7.77 6.89 11.57
C TRP A 156 7.08 8.22 11.86
N THR A 157 7.87 9.29 11.88
CA THR A 157 7.45 10.64 12.18
C THR A 157 7.63 11.50 10.94
N LEU A 158 6.53 12.07 10.43
CA LEU A 158 6.57 12.99 9.30
C LEU A 158 7.22 14.32 9.69
N PRO A 159 7.72 15.08 8.70
CA PRO A 159 8.22 16.44 8.91
C PRO A 159 7.23 17.33 9.68
N ALA A 160 7.76 18.32 10.38
CA ALA A 160 6.94 19.32 11.06
C ALA A 160 5.99 20.02 10.06
N GLY A 161 4.75 20.25 10.49
CA GLY A 161 3.70 20.84 9.66
C GLY A 161 2.83 19.83 8.90
N ALA A 162 3.24 18.57 8.79
CA ALA A 162 2.41 17.51 8.23
C ALA A 162 1.11 17.33 9.03
N GLY A 163 0.00 17.16 8.30
CA GLY A 163 -1.34 17.01 8.86
C GLY A 163 -1.82 15.57 8.98
N LYS A 164 -3.13 15.41 9.14
CA LYS A 164 -3.81 14.11 9.20
C LYS A 164 -3.92 13.46 7.82
N LEU A 165 -4.38 12.21 7.79
CA LEU A 165 -4.63 11.48 6.55
C LEU A 165 -5.74 12.16 5.74
N VAL A 166 -5.52 12.31 4.44
CA VAL A 166 -6.53 12.79 3.49
C VAL A 166 -7.57 11.70 3.25
N ASN A 167 -8.83 12.10 3.07
CA ASN A 167 -9.89 11.18 2.70
C ASN A 167 -9.77 10.77 1.22
N GLY A 168 -9.28 9.57 1.01
CA GLY A 168 -9.27 8.89 -0.27
C GLY A 168 -7.93 8.96 -0.99
N GLN A 169 -7.60 7.86 -1.65
CA GLN A 169 -6.42 7.69 -2.48
C GLN A 169 -6.56 6.41 -3.32
N VAL A 170 -5.50 6.01 -4.01
CA VAL A 170 -5.41 4.80 -4.84
C VAL A 170 -4.64 3.70 -4.13
N GLY A 171 -5.06 2.45 -4.29
CA GLY A 171 -4.27 1.25 -4.04
C GLY A 171 -3.83 0.60 -5.33
N PHE A 172 -2.94 -0.39 -5.23
CA PHE A 172 -2.40 -1.05 -6.40
C PHE A 172 -2.12 -2.54 -6.19
N VAL A 173 -2.20 -3.28 -7.30
CA VAL A 173 -1.55 -4.58 -7.49
C VAL A 173 -0.38 -4.36 -8.43
N GLU A 174 0.82 -4.73 -7.99
CA GLU A 174 2.05 -4.58 -8.77
C GLU A 174 2.82 -5.89 -8.80
N TYR A 175 3.49 -6.17 -9.92
CA TYR A 175 4.54 -7.19 -10.00
C TYR A 175 5.92 -6.51 -10.02
N TYR A 176 6.46 -6.21 -8.85
CA TYR A 176 7.64 -5.34 -8.69
C TYR A 176 8.94 -5.91 -9.27
N ILE A 177 8.96 -7.18 -9.68
CA ILE A 177 10.11 -7.77 -10.38
C ILE A 177 10.34 -7.09 -11.73
N TRP A 178 9.29 -6.58 -12.37
CA TRP A 178 9.41 -5.83 -13.62
C TRP A 178 10.07 -4.45 -13.46
N ASN A 179 10.03 -3.86 -12.26
CA ASN A 179 10.58 -2.52 -12.01
C ASN A 179 12.11 -2.41 -12.26
N GLY A 180 12.81 -3.55 -12.20
CA GLY A 180 14.25 -3.63 -12.47
C GLY A 180 14.61 -4.16 -13.86
N GLN A 181 13.63 -4.41 -14.73
CA GLN A 181 13.85 -5.02 -16.05
C GLN A 181 13.82 -3.97 -17.16
N PRO A 182 14.67 -4.10 -18.21
CA PRO A 182 14.62 -3.18 -19.36
C PRO A 182 13.36 -3.36 -20.21
N SER A 183 12.71 -4.52 -20.12
CA SER A 183 11.48 -4.86 -20.82
C SER A 183 10.79 -6.05 -20.16
N HIS A 184 9.47 -6.15 -20.31
CA HIS A 184 8.67 -7.29 -19.85
C HIS A 184 7.57 -7.64 -20.86
N THR A 185 6.93 -8.80 -20.65
CA THR A 185 5.84 -9.31 -21.48
C THR A 185 4.61 -9.57 -20.62
N CYS A 186 3.50 -8.91 -20.95
CA CYS A 186 2.28 -8.95 -20.13
C CYS A 186 1.63 -10.34 -20.05
N ASP A 187 1.79 -11.17 -21.08
CA ASP A 187 1.28 -12.53 -21.17
C ASP A 187 2.09 -13.55 -20.36
N SER A 188 3.29 -13.17 -19.89
CA SER A 188 4.10 -13.98 -18.98
C SER A 188 3.89 -13.65 -17.50
N LEU A 189 2.92 -12.78 -17.17
CA LEU A 189 2.66 -12.39 -15.79
C LEU A 189 2.21 -13.61 -14.98
N PRO A 190 2.92 -14.00 -13.90
CA PRO A 190 2.50 -15.09 -13.06
C PRO A 190 1.11 -14.82 -12.47
N LYS A 191 0.25 -15.83 -12.39
CA LYS A 191 -1.06 -15.66 -11.77
C LYS A 191 -0.96 -15.22 -10.30
N THR A 192 -1.75 -14.22 -9.93
CA THR A 192 -1.99 -13.84 -8.55
C THR A 192 -3.42 -13.36 -8.35
N GLU A 193 -3.91 -13.44 -7.12
CA GLU A 193 -5.28 -13.05 -6.76
C GLU A 193 -5.37 -12.69 -5.28
N ALA A 194 -5.97 -11.53 -5.00
CA ALA A 194 -6.18 -11.03 -3.64
C ALA A 194 -7.49 -10.24 -3.53
N ILE A 195 -8.09 -10.30 -2.34
CA ILE A 195 -9.28 -9.53 -2.00
C ILE A 195 -8.86 -8.25 -1.29
N PHE A 196 -9.29 -7.12 -1.83
CA PHE A 196 -9.21 -5.80 -1.23
C PHE A 196 -10.58 -5.47 -0.64
N TYR A 197 -10.67 -5.43 0.68
CA TYR A 197 -11.90 -5.05 1.35
C TYR A 197 -11.99 -3.54 1.54
N ASN A 198 -13.22 -3.07 1.74
CA ASN A 198 -13.52 -1.69 2.07
C ASN A 198 -12.75 -1.23 3.32
N PRO A 199 -12.12 -0.05 3.29
CA PRO A 199 -11.43 0.48 4.45
C PRO A 199 -12.39 0.87 5.55
N THR A 200 -11.88 0.91 6.78
CA THR A 200 -12.61 1.39 7.96
C THR A 200 -11.78 2.42 8.72
N SER A 201 -12.43 3.25 9.53
CA SER A 201 -11.76 4.24 10.37
C SER A 201 -12.53 4.39 11.68
N LYS A 202 -11.81 4.62 12.77
CA LYS A 202 -12.36 4.97 14.09
C LYS A 202 -12.39 6.48 14.31
N THR A 203 -11.94 7.27 13.34
CA THR A 203 -11.98 8.73 13.42
C THR A 203 -13.43 9.21 13.48
N LYS A 204 -13.76 10.00 14.51
CA LYS A 204 -15.11 10.56 14.68
C LYS A 204 -15.54 11.34 13.42
N GLY A 205 -16.71 11.01 12.88
CA GLY A 205 -17.24 11.62 11.65
C GLY A 205 -16.87 10.90 10.35
N ALA A 206 -15.94 9.92 10.41
CA ALA A 206 -15.63 9.06 9.29
C ALA A 206 -16.70 7.96 9.14
N SER A 207 -17.27 7.79 7.95
CA SER A 207 -18.22 6.70 7.68
C SER A 207 -18.28 6.33 6.21
N GLY A 208 -18.75 5.11 5.92
CA GLY A 208 -18.93 4.63 4.55
C GLY A 208 -17.63 4.50 3.77
N GLY A 209 -16.58 3.96 4.40
CA GLY A 209 -15.34 3.60 3.72
C GLY A 209 -15.61 2.55 2.65
N ALA A 210 -15.09 2.76 1.43
CA ALA A 210 -15.29 1.86 0.31
C ALA A 210 -14.08 1.85 -0.62
N VAL A 211 -13.83 0.71 -1.26
CA VAL A 211 -13.12 0.69 -2.55
C VAL A 211 -14.14 1.17 -3.60
N THR A 212 -13.93 2.37 -4.14
CA THR A 212 -14.90 3.07 -4.98
C THR A 212 -14.77 2.71 -6.46
N LYS A 213 -13.57 2.32 -6.90
CA LYS A 213 -13.31 1.96 -8.30
C LYS A 213 -12.16 0.97 -8.37
N VAL A 214 -12.18 0.06 -9.34
CA VAL A 214 -11.05 -0.83 -9.67
C VAL A 214 -10.86 -0.85 -11.19
N TYR A 215 -9.62 -0.70 -11.65
CA TYR A 215 -9.29 -0.55 -13.06
C TYR A 215 -7.87 -1.04 -13.36
N GLU A 216 -7.62 -1.50 -14.58
CA GLU A 216 -6.26 -1.72 -15.07
C GLU A 216 -5.59 -0.38 -15.37
N TYR A 217 -4.28 -0.30 -15.17
CA TYR A 217 -3.45 0.79 -15.65
C TYR A 217 -2.08 0.26 -16.10
N GLY A 218 -1.20 1.14 -16.59
CA GLY A 218 0.09 0.75 -17.13
C GLY A 218 0.02 0.25 -18.56
N ASP A 219 1.08 -0.42 -19.01
CA ASP A 219 1.26 -0.89 -20.39
C ASP A 219 0.58 -2.25 -20.68
N CYS A 220 0.16 -2.95 -19.63
CA CYS A 220 -0.48 -4.26 -19.68
C CYS A 220 -2.02 -4.26 -19.66
N ILE A 221 -2.66 -3.10 -19.83
CA ILE A 221 -4.14 -2.98 -19.93
C ILE A 221 -4.67 -3.96 -20.98
N GLY A 222 -5.58 -4.85 -20.56
CA GLY A 222 -6.22 -5.84 -21.43
C GLY A 222 -5.33 -7.02 -21.82
N LYS A 223 -4.10 -7.11 -21.29
CA LYS A 223 -3.09 -8.13 -21.66
C LYS A 223 -2.65 -9.00 -20.49
N ALA A 224 -2.82 -8.52 -19.24
CA ALA A 224 -2.34 -9.19 -18.04
C ALA A 224 -3.36 -10.14 -17.39
N GLY A 225 -4.28 -10.73 -18.15
CA GLY A 225 -5.24 -11.72 -17.62
C GLY A 225 -6.16 -11.18 -16.51
N TYR A 226 -6.40 -9.87 -16.49
CA TYR A 226 -7.17 -9.19 -15.45
C TYR A 226 -8.60 -9.73 -15.34
N LYS A 227 -9.02 -10.03 -14.11
CA LYS A 227 -10.40 -10.36 -13.76
C LYS A 227 -10.77 -9.69 -12.45
N LEU A 228 -11.97 -9.13 -12.41
CA LEU A 228 -12.53 -8.48 -11.23
C LEU A 228 -13.81 -9.19 -10.82
N LYS A 229 -13.94 -9.49 -9.53
CA LYS A 229 -15.19 -9.98 -8.95
C LYS A 229 -15.55 -9.16 -7.72
N LYS A 230 -16.73 -8.55 -7.71
CA LYS A 230 -17.28 -7.92 -6.52
C LYS A 230 -17.58 -8.97 -5.45
N VAL A 231 -17.18 -8.70 -4.21
CA VAL A 231 -17.53 -9.50 -3.03
C VAL A 231 -18.35 -8.62 -2.07
N SER A 232 -18.86 -9.20 -0.97
CA SER A 232 -19.77 -8.50 -0.05
C SER A 232 -19.25 -7.14 0.40
N ASN A 233 -17.98 -7.05 0.79
CA ASN A 233 -17.36 -5.83 1.32
C ASN A 233 -16.07 -5.44 0.57
N GLY A 234 -16.02 -5.58 -0.75
CA GLY A 234 -14.83 -5.23 -1.53
C GLY A 234 -14.76 -5.89 -2.90
N TYR A 235 -13.54 -6.12 -3.37
CA TYR A 235 -13.27 -6.70 -4.68
C TYR A 235 -12.18 -7.77 -4.60
N ASP A 236 -12.44 -8.91 -5.25
CA ASP A 236 -11.46 -9.96 -5.55
C ASP A 236 -10.80 -9.60 -6.88
N ILE A 237 -9.51 -9.26 -6.83
CA ILE A 237 -8.71 -8.77 -7.96
C ILE A 237 -7.75 -9.87 -8.37
N LYS A 238 -7.84 -10.29 -9.64
CA LYS A 238 -6.96 -11.29 -10.25
C LYS A 238 -6.23 -10.71 -11.45
N VAL A 239 -4.96 -11.10 -11.60
CA VAL A 239 -4.14 -10.90 -12.80
C VAL A 239 -3.28 -12.14 -13.07
N GLY A 240 -2.69 -12.22 -14.26
CA GLY A 240 -1.79 -13.29 -14.70
C GLY A 240 -2.49 -14.60 -15.09
N PHE A 241 -1.68 -15.53 -15.58
CA PHE A 241 -2.11 -16.78 -16.24
C PHE A 241 -1.76 -18.03 -15.43
#